data_AF-A0A261WAD5-F1
#
_entry.id   AF-A0A261WAD5-F1
#
_cell.length_a   1.000
_cell.length_b   1.000
_cell.length_c   1.000
_cell.angle_alpha   90.00
_cell.angle_beta   90.00
_cell.angle_gamma   90.00
#
_symmetry.space_group_name_H-M   'P 1'
#
loop_
_entity.id
_entity.type
_entity.pdbx_description
1 polymer ?
#
loop_
_entity_poly.entity_id
_entity_poly.type
_entity_poly.pdbx_seq_one_letter_code
_entity_poly.pdbx_strand_id
1 'polypeptide(L)'
;MYGRDLRLAPARFRWLKGVNRTLWYALHSADTAKVFVEGAGVQAQARAEVHASKLGLPRPGLMVTQAIDGLQAELESIGLVFARHVITPKRREALTFLS
;
A
#
# COMPACT_ATOMS: atom_id res chain seq x y z
N MET A 1 2.61 -14.85 -1.27
CA MET A 1 1.49 -13.89 -1.16
C MET A 1 0.20 -14.68 -1.28
N TYR A 2 -0.87 -14.18 -0.68
CA TYR A 2 -2.09 -14.93 -0.39
C TYR A 2 -2.77 -15.61 -1.59
N GLY A 3 -2.50 -15.18 -2.84
CA GLY A 3 -3.09 -15.78 -4.04
C GLY A 3 -2.68 -17.25 -4.27
N ARG A 4 -1.41 -17.59 -4.02
CA ARG A 4 -0.92 -18.98 -4.09
C ARG A 4 -1.48 -19.89 -3.00
N ASP A 5 -1.73 -19.37 -1.80
CA ASP A 5 -2.30 -20.14 -0.69
C ASP A 5 -3.81 -20.35 -0.84
N LEU A 6 -4.53 -19.35 -1.34
CA LEU A 6 -5.98 -19.43 -1.49
C LEU A 6 -6.42 -20.25 -2.72
N ARG A 7 -5.57 -20.40 -3.75
CA ARG A 7 -5.92 -21.03 -5.05
C ARG A 7 -7.30 -20.56 -5.57
N LEU A 8 -7.67 -19.32 -5.27
CA LEU A 8 -8.96 -18.75 -5.62
C LEU A 8 -8.78 -18.01 -6.95
N ALA A 9 -9.26 -18.62 -8.03
CA ALA A 9 -9.37 -17.92 -9.31
C ALA A 9 -10.37 -16.75 -9.19
N PRO A 10 -10.08 -15.56 -9.75
CA PRO A 10 -10.96 -14.38 -9.74
C PRO A 10 -12.43 -14.67 -10.09
N ALA A 11 -12.67 -15.63 -10.99
CA ALA A 11 -14.02 -16.05 -11.36
C ALA A 11 -14.87 -16.53 -10.15
N ARG A 12 -14.25 -17.20 -9.17
CA ARG A 12 -14.95 -17.79 -8.01
C ARG A 12 -15.49 -16.74 -7.03
N PHE A 13 -14.97 -15.52 -7.08
CA PHE A 13 -15.37 -14.44 -6.19
C PHE A 13 -15.87 -13.22 -6.95
N ARG A 14 -16.29 -13.37 -8.22
CA ARG A 14 -16.70 -12.23 -9.06
C ARG A 14 -17.83 -11.38 -8.47
N TRP A 15 -18.75 -12.04 -7.76
CA TRP A 15 -19.85 -11.39 -7.03
C TRP A 15 -19.37 -10.33 -6.03
N LEU A 16 -18.15 -10.49 -5.49
CA LEU A 16 -17.58 -9.57 -4.52
C LEU A 16 -17.36 -8.17 -5.11
N LYS A 17 -17.18 -8.04 -6.42
CA LYS A 17 -17.04 -6.72 -7.07
C LYS A 17 -18.25 -5.82 -6.80
N GLY A 18 -19.45 -6.38 -6.72
CA GLY A 18 -20.69 -5.64 -6.46
C GLY A 18 -20.95 -5.36 -4.98
N VAL A 19 -20.30 -6.10 -4.08
CA VAL A 19 -20.50 -5.99 -2.62
C VAL A 19 -19.41 -5.14 -1.97
N ASN A 20 -18.15 -5.40 -2.32
CA ASN A 20 -17.00 -4.68 -1.79
C ASN A 20 -15.90 -4.58 -2.85
N ARG A 21 -15.83 -3.41 -3.49
CA ARG A 21 -14.91 -3.12 -4.58
C ARG A 21 -13.44 -3.10 -4.13
N THR A 22 -13.16 -2.54 -2.95
CA THR A 22 -11.81 -2.49 -2.35
C THR A 22 -11.25 -3.90 -2.11
N LEU A 23 -12.04 -4.77 -1.47
CA LEU A 23 -11.61 -6.15 -1.20
C LEU A 23 -11.47 -6.96 -2.49
N TRP A 24 -12.39 -6.77 -3.44
CA TRP A 24 -12.27 -7.36 -4.78
C TRP A 24 -10.93 -7.01 -5.43
N TYR A 25 -10.57 -5.73 -5.49
CA TYR A 25 -9.30 -5.32 -6.10
C TYR A 25 -8.08 -5.79 -5.31
N ALA A 26 -8.11 -5.71 -3.98
CA ALA A 26 -7.01 -6.18 -3.14
C ALA A 26 -6.72 -7.67 -3.36
N LEU A 27 -7.76 -8.52 -3.46
CA LEU A 27 -7.62 -9.95 -3.76
C LEU A 27 -7.20 -10.20 -5.21
N HIS A 28 -7.81 -9.48 -6.16
CA HIS A 28 -7.54 -9.65 -7.59
C HIS A 28 -6.08 -9.34 -7.94
N SER A 29 -5.46 -8.35 -7.29
CA SER A 29 -4.04 -8.03 -7.49
C SER A 29 -3.11 -8.63 -6.43
N ALA A 30 -3.56 -9.60 -5.61
CA ALA A 30 -2.79 -10.09 -4.47
C ALA A 30 -1.45 -10.75 -4.87
N ASP A 31 -1.40 -11.34 -6.06
CA ASP A 31 -0.20 -11.98 -6.63
C ASP A 31 0.42 -11.19 -7.80
N THR A 32 -0.06 -9.98 -8.08
CA THR A 32 0.47 -9.15 -9.16
C THR A 32 1.35 -8.02 -8.61
N ALA A 33 2.39 -7.67 -9.37
CA ALA A 33 3.20 -6.49 -9.06
C ALA A 33 2.41 -5.18 -9.27
N LYS A 34 1.53 -5.16 -10.27
CA LYS A 34 0.63 -4.04 -10.56
C LYS A 34 -0.58 -4.10 -9.62
N VAL A 35 -0.80 -3.02 -8.87
CA VAL A 35 -1.86 -2.90 -7.87
C VAL A 35 -2.88 -1.85 -8.32
N PHE A 36 -4.15 -2.02 -7.98
CA PHE A 36 -5.14 -0.98 -8.15
C PHE A 36 -5.11 -0.04 -6.95
N VAL A 37 -5.15 1.28 -7.17
CA VAL A 37 -5.09 2.30 -6.10
C VAL A 37 -6.12 2.02 -5.00
N GLU A 38 -7.34 1.62 -5.40
CA GLU A 38 -8.46 1.30 -4.48
C GLU A 38 -8.16 0.15 -3.49
N GLY A 39 -7.26 -0.77 -3.84
CA GLY A 39 -6.85 -1.91 -3.01
C GLY A 39 -5.42 -1.83 -2.48
N ALA A 40 -4.63 -0.83 -2.90
CA ALA A 40 -3.21 -0.74 -2.63
C ALA A 40 -2.88 -0.65 -1.13
N GLY A 41 -3.69 0.08 -0.36
CA GLY A 41 -3.51 0.18 1.10
C GLY A 41 -3.66 -1.16 1.83
N VAL A 42 -4.68 -1.95 1.47
CA VAL A 42 -4.89 -3.31 2.01
C VAL A 42 -3.70 -4.20 1.70
N GLN A 43 -3.17 -4.12 0.48
CA GLN A 43 -2.01 -4.90 0.09
C GLN A 43 -0.72 -4.46 0.77
N ALA A 44 -0.49 -3.16 0.93
CA ALA A 44 0.67 -2.63 1.67
C ALA A 44 0.67 -3.13 3.12
N GLN A 45 -0.48 -3.04 3.80
CA GLN A 45 -0.65 -3.58 5.15
C GLN A 45 -0.39 -5.09 5.19
N ALA A 46 -1.03 -5.86 4.31
CA ALA A 46 -0.88 -7.31 4.29
C ALA A 46 0.57 -7.74 4.02
N ARG A 47 1.30 -7.01 3.16
CA ARG A 47 2.72 -7.24 2.91
C ARG A 47 3.58 -6.91 4.13
N ALA A 48 3.29 -5.82 4.83
CA ALA A 48 3.99 -5.44 6.06
C ALA A 48 3.77 -6.50 7.16
N GLU A 49 2.55 -7.00 7.32
CA GLU A 49 2.23 -8.06 8.29
C GLU A 49 2.95 -9.37 7.98
N VAL A 50 2.95 -9.81 6.71
CA VAL A 50 3.70 -10.99 6.27
C VAL A 50 5.20 -10.81 6.50
N HIS A 51 5.74 -9.62 6.26
CA HIS A 51 7.15 -9.34 6.49
C HIS A 51 7.51 -9.36 7.98
N ALA A 52 6.72 -8.71 8.84
CA ALA A 52 6.89 -8.73 10.28
C ALA A 52 6.84 -10.16 10.84
N SER A 53 5.87 -10.96 10.37
CA SER A 53 5.75 -12.38 10.76
C SER A 53 7.00 -13.20 10.40
N LYS A 54 7.57 -13.00 9.20
CA LYS A 54 8.83 -13.66 8.80
C LYS A 54 10.03 -13.27 9.66
N LEU A 55 10.01 -12.07 10.24
CA LEU A 55 11.05 -11.56 11.11
C LEU A 55 10.79 -11.88 12.60
N GLY A 56 9.69 -12.57 12.94
CA GLY A 56 9.30 -12.83 14.32
C GLY A 56 8.91 -11.56 15.09
N LEU A 57 8.55 -10.47 14.39
CA LEU A 57 8.15 -9.21 14.99
C LEU A 57 6.64 -9.19 15.29
N PRO A 58 6.19 -8.37 16.26
CA PRO A 58 4.77 -8.13 16.47
C PRO A 58 4.09 -7.63 15.20
N ARG A 59 2.78 -7.90 15.09
CA ARG A 59 1.96 -7.36 14.01
C ARG A 59 2.08 -5.83 14.03
N PRO A 60 2.47 -5.20 12.90
CA PRO A 60 2.60 -3.75 12.86
C PRO A 60 1.22 -3.10 12.97
N GLY A 61 1.20 -1.82 13.40
CA GLY A 61 0.03 -0.97 13.27
C GLY A 61 -0.29 -0.66 11.80
N LEU A 62 -0.99 0.45 11.54
CA LEU A 62 -1.31 0.86 10.18
C LEU A 62 -0.03 1.22 9.40
N MET A 63 0.29 0.43 8.37
CA MET A 63 1.45 0.55 7.49
C MET A 63 1.01 0.63 6.02
N VAL A 64 0.48 1.79 5.64
CA VAL A 64 0.04 2.09 4.26
C VAL A 64 1.00 3.01 3.51
N THR A 65 2.13 3.39 4.12
CA THR A 65 3.10 4.34 3.56
C THR A 65 3.60 3.90 2.19
N GLN A 66 3.85 2.61 1.99
CA GLN A 66 4.26 2.08 0.68
C GLN A 66 3.21 2.34 -0.42
N ALA A 67 1.91 2.26 -0.10
CA ALA A 67 0.86 2.58 -1.06
C ALA A 67 0.79 4.09 -1.35
N ILE A 68 1.04 4.93 -0.34
CA ILE A 68 1.09 6.39 -0.49
C ILE A 68 2.28 6.79 -1.36
N ASP A 69 3.47 6.25 -1.10
CA ASP A 69 4.69 6.58 -1.83
C ASP A 69 4.60 6.10 -3.28
N GLY A 70 4.04 4.91 -3.52
CA GLY A 70 3.77 4.42 -4.87
C GLY A 70 2.78 5.31 -5.63
N LEU A 71 1.69 5.74 -4.98
CA LEU A 71 0.74 6.67 -5.61
C LEU A 71 1.38 8.02 -5.91
N GLN A 72 2.17 8.56 -4.99
CA GLN A 72 2.89 9.82 -5.19
C GLN A 72 3.82 9.73 -6.40
N ALA A 73 4.66 8.69 -6.48
CA ALA A 73 5.60 8.52 -7.59
C ALA A 73 4.91 8.41 -8.96
N GLU A 74 3.80 7.68 -9.03
CA GLU A 74 3.01 7.57 -10.26
C GLU A 74 2.42 8.92 -10.66
N LEU A 75 1.79 9.64 -9.73
CA LEU A 75 1.18 10.94 -10.01
C LEU A 75 2.21 12.01 -10.40
N GLU A 76 3.40 11.98 -9.79
CA GLU A 76 4.53 12.85 -10.16
C GLU A 76 4.99 12.57 -11.59
N SER A 77 5.11 11.29 -11.97
CA SER A 77 5.58 10.89 -13.30
C SER A 77 4.69 11.36 -14.45
N ILE A 78 3.39 11.54 -14.18
CA ILE A 78 2.40 12.04 -15.14
C ILE A 78 2.09 13.53 -14.96
N GLY A 79 2.81 14.23 -14.08
CA GLY A 79 2.68 15.66 -13.87
C GLY A 79 1.39 16.11 -13.21
N LEU A 80 0.67 15.21 -12.51
CA LEU A 80 -0.57 15.55 -11.81
C LEU A 80 -0.34 16.13 -10.40
N VAL A 81 0.84 15.91 -9.82
CA VAL A 81 1.23 16.47 -8.52
C VAL A 81 2.67 16.96 -8.55
N PHE A 82 3.00 17.90 -7.66
CA PHE A 82 4.37 18.35 -7.44
C PHE A 82 5.18 17.29 -6.70
N ALA A 83 6.50 17.32 -6.91
CA ALA A 83 7.45 16.53 -6.16
C ALA A 83 7.22 16.68 -4.65
N ARG A 84 7.02 15.57 -3.95
CA ARG A 84 6.80 15.59 -2.51
C ARG A 84 8.06 16.12 -1.83
N HIS A 85 7.96 17.29 -1.19
CA HIS A 85 9.02 17.76 -0.31
C HIS A 85 9.10 16.85 0.92
N VAL A 86 10.02 15.89 0.90
CA VAL A 86 10.38 15.14 2.09
C VAL A 86 11.11 16.11 3.02
N ILE A 87 10.46 16.49 4.12
CA ILE A 87 11.15 17.21 5.19
C ILE A 87 12.12 16.20 5.83
N THR A 88 13.36 16.19 5.37
CA THR A 88 14.44 15.45 6.02
C THR A 88 14.53 15.91 7.48
N PRO A 89 14.74 15.01 8.47
CA PRO A 89 14.76 15.35 9.90
C PRO A 89 15.69 16.53 10.27
N LYS A 90 16.72 16.81 9.46
CA LYS A 90 17.58 18.00 9.59
C LYS A 90 16.85 19.35 9.55
N ARG A 91 15.65 19.44 8.95
CA ARG A 91 14.91 20.71 8.87
C ARG A 91 14.04 21.01 10.10
N ARG A 92 13.78 20.01 10.96
CA ARG A 92 13.05 20.23 12.23
C ARG A 92 13.88 21.06 13.20
N GLU A 93 15.19 20.83 13.27
CA GLU A 93 16.09 21.63 14.10
C GLU A 93 16.11 23.10 13.66
N ALA A 94 16.20 23.37 12.36
CA ALA A 94 16.25 24.75 11.85
C ALA A 94 14.99 25.58 12.11
N LEU A 95 13.81 24.96 12.30
CA LEU A 95 12.56 25.66 12.60
C LEU A 95 12.35 25.90 14.10
N THR A 96 13.00 25.10 14.98
CA THR A 96 12.97 25.31 16.43
C THR A 96 13.91 26.45 16.87
N PHE A 97 14.93 26.78 16.08
CA PHE A 97 15.87 27.88 16.37
C PHE A 97 15.39 29.26 15.89
N LEU A 98 14.19 29.37 15.32
CA LEU A 98 13.62 30.62 14.80
C LEU A 98 12.28 31.01 15.47
N SER A 99 11.96 30.41 16.62
CA SER A 99 10.84 30.81 17.51
C SER A 99 11.40 31.25 18.86
#